data_AF-A0A7X1L9J2-F1
#
_entry.id   AF-A0A7X1L9J2-F1
#
_cell.length_a   1.000
_cell.length_b   1.000
_cell.length_c   1.000
_cell.angle_alpha   90.00
_cell.angle_beta   90.00
_cell.angle_gamma   90.00
#
_symmetry.space_group_name_H-M   'P 1'
#
loop_
_entity.id
_entity.type
_entity.pdbx_description
1 polymer ?
#
loop_
_entity_poly.entity_id
_entity_poly.type
_entity_poly.pdbx_seq_one_letter_code
_entity_poly.pdbx_strand_id
1 'polypeptide(L)'
;MDPVVKNIFLTGAPSSGKTTVIKKIIANLSFPVNGFYTQESKQDDKRIGFLMKTLNGKQAWLAHQDITSEFHIRRYGVSIENIESLAVPSNTPVSNHIIILDEIGKMECFSILR
;
A
#
# COMPACT_ATOMS: atom_id res chain seq x y z
N MET A 1 -19.29 20.37 -19.40
CA MET A 1 -18.89 20.07 -18.01
C MET A 1 -17.71 19.13 -18.12
N ASP A 2 -16.55 19.52 -17.59
CA ASP A 2 -15.40 18.63 -17.56
C ASP A 2 -15.73 17.39 -16.71
N PRO A 3 -15.29 16.19 -17.11
CA PRO A 3 -15.54 15.00 -16.34
C PRO A 3 -14.94 15.17 -14.95
N VAL A 4 -15.75 14.93 -13.92
CA VAL A 4 -15.27 14.89 -12.53
C VAL A 4 -14.24 13.76 -12.48
N VAL A 5 -12.96 14.11 -12.33
CA VAL A 5 -11.89 13.15 -12.15
C VAL A 5 -12.10 12.50 -10.78
N LYS A 6 -12.61 11.25 -10.79
CA LYS A 6 -12.86 10.48 -9.57
C LYS A 6 -11.59 9.82 -9.02
N ASN A 7 -10.63 9.52 -9.89
CA ASN A 7 -9.44 8.72 -9.56
C ASN A 7 -8.16 9.44 -10.00
N ILE A 8 -7.16 9.49 -9.13
CA ILE A 8 -5.85 10.10 -9.39
C ILE A 8 -4.79 9.00 -9.28
N PHE A 9 -3.99 8.82 -10.32
CA PHE A 9 -2.87 7.88 -10.33
C PHE A 9 -1.54 8.64 -10.32
N LEU A 10 -0.70 8.31 -9.34
CA LEU A 10 0.67 8.86 -9.24
C LEU A 10 1.68 7.80 -9.72
N THR A 11 2.28 8.03 -10.88
CA THR A 11 3.28 7.13 -11.46
C THR A 11 4.69 7.73 -11.38
N GLY A 12 5.71 6.88 -11.52
CA GLY A 12 7.11 7.29 -11.47
C GLY A 12 8.03 6.12 -11.19
N ALA A 13 9.32 6.26 -11.49
CA ALA A 13 10.32 5.22 -11.29
C ALA A 13 10.34 4.71 -9.83
N PRO A 14 10.76 3.45 -9.58
CA PRO A 14 11.03 2.98 -8.22
C PRO A 14 11.93 3.98 -7.46
N SER A 15 11.64 4.19 -6.17
CA SER A 15 12.36 5.14 -5.32
C SER A 15 12.26 6.63 -5.72
N SER A 16 11.33 7.02 -6.61
CA SER A 16 11.10 8.43 -6.99
C SER A 16 10.41 9.30 -5.92
N GLY A 17 10.16 8.77 -4.72
CA GLY A 17 9.53 9.52 -3.63
C GLY A 17 7.99 9.56 -3.63
N LYS A 18 7.30 8.72 -4.42
CA LYS A 18 5.82 8.65 -4.50
C LYS A 18 5.16 8.51 -3.12
N THR A 19 5.60 7.55 -2.31
CA THR A 19 5.11 7.35 -0.95
C THR A 19 5.31 8.60 -0.08
N THR A 20 6.37 9.39 -0.30
CA THR A 20 6.58 10.65 0.41
C THR A 20 5.55 11.71 0.00
N VAL A 21 5.22 11.79 -1.29
CA VAL A 21 4.14 12.66 -1.78
C VAL A 21 2.80 12.24 -1.19
N ILE A 22 2.48 10.95 -1.22
CA ILE A 22 1.25 10.40 -0.62
C ILE A 22 1.12 10.79 0.86
N LYS A 23 2.20 10.61 1.65
CA LYS A 23 2.23 11.01 3.07
C LYS A 23 1.96 12.51 3.27
N LYS A 24 2.55 13.36 2.43
CA LYS A 24 2.31 14.81 2.47
C LYS A 24 0.87 15.16 2.11
N ILE A 25 0.28 14.48 1.12
CA ILE A 25 -1.13 14.67 0.74
C ILE A 25 -2.02 14.30 1.93
N ILE A 26 -1.85 13.11 2.50
CA ILE A 26 -2.62 12.66 3.68
C ILE A 26 -2.55 13.68 4.81
N ALA A 27 -1.37 14.21 5.12
CA ALA A 27 -1.19 15.20 6.18
C ALA A 27 -1.88 16.55 5.94
N ASN A 28 -2.21 16.89 4.68
CA ASN A 28 -2.82 18.16 4.30
C ASN A 28 -4.29 18.01 3.83
N LEU A 29 -4.83 16.79 3.81
CA LEU A 29 -6.22 16.55 3.42
C LEU A 29 -7.17 16.89 4.58
N SER A 30 -8.23 17.63 4.25
CA SER A 30 -9.35 17.93 5.17
C SER A 30 -10.50 16.93 5.08
N PHE A 31 -10.36 15.91 4.22
CA PHE A 31 -11.37 14.88 3.99
C PHE A 31 -11.04 13.62 4.79
N PRO A 32 -12.04 12.82 5.20
CA PRO A 32 -11.75 11.54 5.81
C PRO A 32 -11.10 10.61 4.78
N VAL A 33 -10.14 9.81 5.24
CA VAL A 33 -9.27 8.99 4.40
C VAL A 33 -9.23 7.55 4.91
N ASN A 34 -9.27 6.60 3.97
CA ASN A 34 -9.09 5.17 4.23
C ASN A 34 -8.02 4.59 3.29
N GLY A 35 -7.72 3.31 3.44
CA GLY A 35 -6.71 2.60 2.67
C GLY A 35 -5.39 2.48 3.41
N PHE A 36 -4.32 2.28 2.65
CA PHE A 36 -2.99 2.01 3.18
C PHE A 36 -1.90 2.55 2.26
N TYR A 37 -0.70 2.70 2.82
CA TYR A 37 0.52 2.92 2.06
C TYR A 37 1.60 1.89 2.46
N THR A 38 2.59 1.68 1.59
CA THR A 38 3.70 0.77 1.87
C THR A 38 4.90 1.54 2.44
N GLN A 39 5.72 0.88 3.25
CA GLN A 39 6.96 1.46 3.76
C GLN A 39 8.07 0.42 3.75
N GLU A 40 9.21 0.75 3.16
CA GLU A 40 10.41 -0.08 3.30
C GLU A 40 10.83 -0.15 4.78
N SER A 41 11.13 -1.36 5.25
CA SER A 41 11.70 -1.58 6.58
C SER A 41 13.15 -2.04 6.44
N LYS A 42 14.02 -1.46 7.27
CA LYS A 42 15.45 -1.74 7.31
C LYS A 42 15.88 -2.16 8.72
N GLN A 43 16.84 -3.06 8.78
CA GLN A 43 17.60 -3.42 9.98
C GLN A 43 19.08 -3.44 9.59
N ASP A 44 19.94 -2.80 10.40
CA ASP A 44 21.38 -2.67 10.13
C ASP A 44 21.69 -2.18 8.70
N ASP A 45 20.94 -1.16 8.27
CA ASP A 45 20.91 -0.56 6.92
C ASP A 45 20.57 -1.52 5.75
N LYS A 46 20.22 -2.77 6.05
CA LYS A 46 19.72 -3.73 5.07
C LYS A 46 18.20 -3.73 5.08
N ARG A 47 17.58 -3.61 3.89
CA ARG A 47 16.13 -3.77 3.77
C ARG A 47 15.74 -5.22 4.08
N ILE A 48 14.86 -5.40 5.07
CA ILE A 48 14.35 -6.70 5.55
C ILE A 48 12.95 -7.01 5.01
N GLY A 49 12.23 -5.99 4.53
CA GLY A 49 10.89 -6.17 3.99
C GLY A 49 10.16 -4.86 3.72
N PHE A 50 8.85 -4.99 3.56
CA PHE A 50 7.90 -3.92 3.29
C PHE A 50 6.71 -4.06 4.23
N LEU A 51 6.35 -2.97 4.91
CA LEU A 51 5.17 -2.90 5.77
C LEU A 51 4.02 -2.26 5.01
N MET A 52 2.79 -2.77 5.22
CA MET A 52 1.56 -2.03 4.97
C MET A 52 1.21 -1.25 6.23
N LYS A 53 0.85 0.02 6.06
CA LYS A 53 0.33 0.88 7.13
C LYS A 53 -1.00 1.45 6.69
N THR A 54 -2.06 1.10 7.40
CA THR A 54 -3.38 1.66 7.14
C THR A 54 -3.50 3.07 7.72
N LEU A 55 -4.43 3.85 7.18
CA LEU A 55 -4.71 5.19 7.70
C LEU A 55 -5.44 5.19 9.05
N ASN A 56 -5.99 4.04 9.47
CA ASN A 56 -6.54 3.82 10.82
C ASN A 56 -5.51 3.30 11.83
N GLY A 57 -4.21 3.33 11.51
CA GLY A 57 -3.12 3.06 12.45
C GLY A 57 -2.72 1.59 12.62
N LYS A 58 -3.32 0.66 11.86
CA LYS A 58 -2.88 -0.74 11.83
C LYS A 58 -1.68 -0.90 10.90
N GLN A 59 -0.86 -1.92 11.17
CA GLN A 59 0.25 -2.27 10.29
C GLN A 59 0.49 -3.78 10.28
N ALA A 60 0.98 -4.28 9.15
CA ALA A 60 1.40 -5.68 8.98
C ALA A 60 2.48 -5.77 7.89
N TRP A 61 3.18 -6.91 7.83
CA TRP A 61 4.14 -7.17 6.76
C TRP A 61 3.42 -7.44 5.44
N LEU A 62 3.73 -6.67 4.42
CA LEU A 62 3.41 -7.01 3.04
C LEU A 62 4.29 -8.14 2.56
N ALA A 63 5.60 -7.96 2.72
CA ALA A 63 6.60 -8.95 2.41
C ALA A 63 7.80 -8.82 3.36
N HIS A 64 8.40 -9.95 3.70
CA HIS A 64 9.53 -10.02 4.63
C HIS A 64 10.50 -11.11 4.19
N GLN A 65 11.78 -10.97 4.56
CA GLN A 65 12.81 -11.95 4.22
C GLN A 65 12.60 -13.31 4.90
N ASP A 66 11.90 -13.32 6.03
CA ASP A 66 11.61 -14.52 6.83
C ASP A 66 10.22 -15.11 6.56
N ILE A 67 9.47 -14.58 5.58
CA ILE A 67 8.20 -15.15 5.13
C ILE A 67 8.49 -16.14 4.01
N THR A 68 8.12 -17.40 4.21
CA THR A 68 8.07 -18.42 3.15
C THR A 68 6.74 -18.31 2.42
N SER A 69 6.76 -18.07 1.12
CA SER A 69 5.56 -17.88 0.31
C SER A 69 5.84 -18.33 -1.13
N GLU A 70 4.83 -18.70 -1.89
CA GLU A 70 5.00 -18.90 -3.34
C GLU A 70 5.14 -17.56 -4.07
N PHE A 71 4.62 -16.49 -3.46
CA PHE A 71 4.63 -15.14 -4.01
C PHE A 71 5.76 -14.30 -3.41
N HIS A 72 6.47 -13.59 -4.28
CA HIS A 72 7.68 -12.87 -3.87
C HIS A 72 7.77 -11.46 -4.47
N ILE A 73 8.25 -10.53 -3.65
CA ILE A 73 8.78 -9.25 -4.09
C ILE A 73 10.29 -9.36 -4.03
N ARG A 74 10.95 -9.59 -5.18
CA ARG A 74 12.40 -9.85 -5.23
C ARG A 74 12.76 -11.05 -4.33
N ARG A 75 13.43 -10.82 -3.20
CA ARG A 75 13.86 -11.85 -2.24
C ARG A 75 12.94 -12.00 -1.01
N TYR A 76 11.86 -11.23 -0.94
CA TYR A 76 10.98 -11.19 0.24
C TYR A 76 9.70 -11.95 -0.10
N GLY A 77 9.33 -12.93 0.73
CA GLY A 77 8.07 -13.63 0.58
C GLY A 77 6.91 -12.74 0.98
N VAL A 78 5.81 -12.79 0.22
CA VAL A 78 4.60 -11.99 0.41
C VAL A 78 3.66 -12.73 1.36
N SER A 79 3.10 -12.01 2.34
CA SER A 79 2.04 -12.55 3.20
C SER A 79 0.68 -12.25 2.60
N ILE A 80 0.07 -13.26 1.97
CA ILE A 80 -1.31 -13.18 1.47
C ILE A 80 -2.29 -12.97 2.62
N GLU A 81 -2.09 -13.65 3.75
CA GLU A 81 -2.88 -13.49 4.96
C GLU A 81 -2.94 -12.02 5.44
N ASN A 82 -1.81 -11.32 5.47
CA ASN A 82 -1.77 -9.91 5.87
C ASN A 82 -2.45 -9.01 4.83
N ILE A 83 -2.37 -9.33 3.53
CA ILE A 83 -3.08 -8.59 2.49
C ILE A 83 -4.59 -8.74 2.69
N GLU A 84 -5.07 -9.97 2.86
CA GLU A 84 -6.50 -10.26 3.05
C GLU A 84 -7.06 -9.68 4.34
N SER A 85 -6.29 -9.71 5.43
CA SER A 85 -6.75 -9.23 6.74
C SER A 85 -6.59 -7.73 6.96
N LEU A 86 -5.69 -7.06 6.23
CA LEU A 86 -5.37 -5.63 6.45
C LEU A 86 -5.57 -4.75 5.21
N ALA A 87 -5.03 -5.12 4.05
CA ALA A 87 -5.16 -4.30 2.85
C ALA A 87 -6.58 -4.30 2.30
N VAL A 88 -7.17 -5.48 2.11
CA VAL A 88 -8.53 -5.63 1.55
C VAL A 88 -9.58 -4.86 2.38
N PRO A 89 -9.65 -5.00 3.72
CA PRO A 89 -10.62 -4.26 4.51
C PRO A 89 -10.36 -2.76 4.51
N SER A 90 -9.09 -2.33 4.47
CA SER A 90 -8.74 -0.90 4.43
C SER A 90 -9.21 -0.19 3.16
N ASN A 91 -9.42 -0.93 2.08
CA ASN A 91 -9.86 -0.43 0.78
C ASN A 91 -11.39 -0.38 0.63
N THR A 92 -12.15 -0.71 1.69
CA THR A 92 -13.62 -0.73 1.63
C THR A 92 -14.15 0.67 1.33
N PRO A 93 -14.96 0.85 0.27
CA PRO A 93 -15.54 2.15 -0.06
C PRO A 93 -16.45 2.65 1.07
N VAL A 94 -16.17 3.87 1.53
CA VAL A 94 -17.01 4.59 2.48
C VAL A 94 -17.39 5.93 1.86
N SER A 95 -18.66 6.31 2.00
CA SER A 95 -19.15 7.58 1.46
C SER A 95 -18.31 8.75 1.95
N ASN A 96 -18.00 9.67 1.05
CA ASN A 96 -17.18 10.88 1.29
C ASN A 96 -15.73 10.62 1.75
N HIS A 97 -15.21 9.39 1.64
CA HIS A 97 -13.80 9.10 1.94
C HIS A 97 -12.93 9.06 0.68
N ILE A 98 -11.70 9.54 0.82
CA ILE A 98 -10.65 9.29 -0.17
C ILE A 98 -9.96 7.97 0.20
N ILE A 99 -9.82 7.07 -0.77
CA ILE A 99 -9.07 5.82 -0.58
C ILE A 99 -7.66 6.03 -1.12
N ILE A 100 -6.67 5.83 -0.26
CA ILE A 100 -5.26 5.82 -0.64
C ILE A 100 -4.81 4.39 -0.84
N LEU A 101 -4.23 4.13 -2.01
CA LEU A 101 -3.64 2.85 -2.39
C LEU A 101 -2.21 3.14 -2.86
N ASP A 102 -1.21 2.58 -2.18
CA ASP A 102 0.18 2.62 -2.66
C ASP A 102 0.57 1.27 -3.28
N GLU A 103 1.46 1.33 -4.26
CA GLU A 103 1.95 0.20 -5.07
C GLU A 103 0.88 -0.60 -5.88
N ILE A 104 -0.10 0.11 -6.46
CA ILE A 104 -0.95 -0.42 -7.53
C ILE A 104 -0.04 -0.81 -8.73
N GLY A 105 0.01 -2.10 -9.08
CA GLY A 105 0.81 -2.59 -10.21
C GLY A 105 1.34 -4.01 -10.02
N LYS A 106 2.63 -4.17 -9.66
CA LYS A 106 3.31 -5.48 -9.66
C LYS A 106 2.76 -6.46 -8.61
N MET A 107 2.03 -5.95 -7.60
CA MET A 107 1.53 -6.75 -6.48
C MET A 107 0.09 -7.23 -6.64
N GLU A 108 -0.71 -6.62 -7.52
CA GLU A 108 -2.09 -7.06 -7.79
C GLU A 108 -2.13 -8.37 -8.59
N CYS A 109 -1.03 -8.78 -9.23
CA CYS A 109 -0.94 -10.02 -9.99
C CYS A 109 -0.87 -11.30 -9.13
N PHE A 110 -0.86 -11.19 -7.80
CA PHE A 110 -0.67 -12.34 -6.90
C PHE A 110 -1.88 -12.67 -6.02
N SER A 111 -2.94 -11.85 -6.04
CA SER A 111 -4.19 -12.17 -5.35
C SER A 111 -5.09 -13.03 -6.24
N ILE A 112 -5.58 -14.16 -5.71
CA ILE A 112 -6.48 -15.11 -6.40
C ILE A 112 -7.95 -14.70 -6.25
N LEU A 113 -8.26 -13.73 -5.37
CA LEU A 113 -9.61 -13.19 -5.21
C LEU A 113 -9.93 -12.26 -6.39
N ARG A 114 -10.58 -12.83 -7.41
CA ARG A 114 -11.36 -12.12 -8.43
C ARG A 114 -12.77 -11.83 -7.93
#